data_AF-A0A3A8WKF1-F1
#
_entry.id   AF-A0A3A8WKF1-F1
#
_cell.length_a   1.000
_cell.length_b   1.000
_cell.length_c   1.000
_cell.angle_alpha   90.00
_cell.angle_beta   90.00
_cell.angle_gamma   90.00
#
_symmetry.space_group_name_H-M   'P 1'
#
loop_
_entity.id
_entity.type
_entity.pdbx_description
1 polymer ?
#
loop_
_entity_poly.entity_id
_entity_poly.type
_entity_poly.pdbx_seq_one_letter_code
_entity_poly.pdbx_strand_id
1 'polypeptide(L)'
;MQFQAVILLLMHIDRVSQETILNWMLMFSRIFEESLRRCVNDYPMDAEAALDRLMEDEPFEPFTRIIESLIMCDRVGALRAFGGLKSDRINYQEDRKLENEIMVEKREAISKFLVFVPLFAVVVGYLVAPFIIAAFGDFMAGMAEINTLT
;
A
#
# COMPACT_ATOMS: atom_id res chain seq x y z
N MET A 1 -9.97 -7.01 -9.49
CA MET A 1 -9.38 -6.03 -10.44
C MET A 1 -10.20 -5.77 -11.70
N GLN A 2 -10.66 -6.80 -12.44
CA GLN A 2 -11.34 -6.56 -13.74
C GLN A 2 -12.71 -5.87 -13.62
N PHE A 3 -13.62 -6.37 -12.77
CA PHE A 3 -14.93 -5.72 -12.57
C PHE A 3 -14.82 -4.31 -12.00
N GLN A 4 -13.92 -4.10 -11.03
CA GLN A 4 -13.70 -2.78 -10.42
C GLN A 4 -13.30 -1.72 -11.46
N ALA A 5 -12.44 -2.07 -12.43
CA ALA A 5 -12.03 -1.13 -13.47
C ALA A 5 -13.19 -0.73 -14.40
N VAL A 6 -14.02 -1.70 -14.80
CA VAL A 6 -15.19 -1.47 -15.65
C VAL A 6 -16.23 -0.62 -14.92
N ILE A 7 -16.53 -0.96 -13.66
CA ILE A 7 -17.47 -0.21 -12.82
C ILE A 7 -16.99 1.23 -12.58
N LEU A 8 -15.68 1.44 -12.36
CA LEU A 8 -15.10 2.77 -12.20
C LEU A 8 -15.29 3.67 -13.44
N LEU A 9 -15.25 3.08 -14.63
CA LEU A 9 -15.54 3.79 -15.89
C LEU A 9 -17.03 4.09 -16.01
N LEU A 10 -17.90 3.10 -15.76
CA LEU A 10 -19.35 3.23 -15.91
C LEU A 10 -19.98 4.20 -14.89
N MET A 11 -19.40 4.34 -13.69
CA MET A 11 -19.85 5.31 -12.67
C MET A 11 -19.86 6.77 -13.14
N HIS A 12 -19.06 7.13 -14.15
CA HIS A 12 -18.94 8.49 -14.65
C HIS A 12 -19.85 8.77 -15.86
N ILE A 13 -20.58 7.76 -16.34
CA ILE A 13 -21.55 7.94 -17.42
C ILE A 13 -22.88 8.37 -16.80
N ASP A 14 -23.41 9.51 -17.24
CA ASP A 14 -24.68 10.03 -16.75
C ASP A 14 -25.82 9.04 -17.04
N ARG A 15 -26.50 8.61 -15.97
CA ARG A 15 -27.69 7.73 -15.98
C ARG A 15 -27.49 6.32 -16.57
N VAL A 16 -26.42 5.63 -16.18
CA VAL A 16 -26.31 4.18 -16.43
C VAL A 16 -27.31 3.41 -15.55
N SER A 17 -28.12 2.53 -16.16
CA SER A 17 -29.02 1.64 -15.45
C SER A 17 -28.29 0.45 -14.83
N GLN A 18 -28.87 -0.13 -13.78
CA GLN A 18 -28.37 -1.33 -13.14
C GLN A 18 -28.21 -2.51 -14.11
N GLU A 19 -29.21 -2.76 -14.96
CA GLU A 19 -29.16 -3.79 -16.01
C GLU A 19 -27.99 -3.59 -16.99
N THR A 20 -27.69 -2.33 -17.33
CA THR A 20 -26.55 -2.00 -18.20
C THR A 20 -25.27 -2.46 -17.52
N ILE A 21 -25.03 -2.06 -16.28
CA ILE A 21 -23.82 -2.44 -15.54
C ILE A 21 -23.71 -3.97 -15.45
N LEU A 22 -24.82 -4.67 -15.18
CA LEU A 22 -24.85 -6.12 -15.11
C LEU A 22 -24.42 -6.78 -16.43
N ASN A 23 -24.92 -6.29 -17.57
CA ASN A 23 -24.50 -6.78 -18.89
C ASN A 23 -23.01 -6.51 -19.18
N TRP A 24 -22.51 -5.35 -18.79
CA TRP A 24 -21.08 -5.05 -18.88
C TRP A 24 -20.25 -5.97 -17.97
N MET A 25 -20.73 -6.28 -16.76
CA MET A 25 -20.08 -7.26 -15.90
C MET A 25 -20.04 -8.63 -16.56
N LEU A 26 -21.12 -9.10 -17.19
CA LEU A 26 -21.12 -10.37 -17.93
C LEU A 26 -20.08 -10.36 -19.06
N MET A 27 -20.01 -9.29 -19.86
CA MET A 27 -19.08 -9.18 -20.99
C MET A 27 -17.59 -9.30 -20.59
N PHE A 28 -17.24 -8.80 -19.40
CA PHE A 28 -15.86 -8.83 -18.90
C PHE A 28 -15.61 -9.94 -17.87
N SER A 29 -16.61 -10.78 -17.57
CA SER A 29 -16.46 -11.89 -16.64
C SER A 29 -15.75 -13.07 -17.27
N ARG A 30 -14.81 -13.65 -16.54
CA ARG A 30 -14.21 -14.97 -16.86
C ARG A 30 -14.45 -16.03 -15.81
N ILE A 31 -14.63 -15.62 -14.55
CA ILE A 31 -14.74 -16.54 -13.41
C ILE A 31 -16.22 -16.76 -13.08
N PHE A 32 -16.99 -15.68 -12.96
CA PHE A 32 -18.41 -15.73 -12.60
C PHE A 32 -19.33 -15.68 -13.83
N GLU A 33 -18.83 -16.07 -15.02
CA GLU A 33 -19.58 -15.90 -16.28
C GLU A 33 -20.89 -16.69 -16.25
N GLU A 34 -20.86 -17.93 -15.77
CA GLU A 34 -22.03 -18.81 -15.71
C GLU A 34 -23.11 -18.22 -14.78
N SER A 35 -22.72 -17.86 -13.56
CA SER A 35 -23.61 -17.27 -12.55
C SER A 35 -24.18 -15.92 -13.00
N LEU A 36 -23.35 -15.05 -13.61
CA LEU A 36 -23.81 -13.78 -14.20
C LEU A 36 -24.75 -14.00 -15.39
N ARG A 37 -24.51 -15.01 -16.23
CA ARG A 37 -25.36 -15.30 -17.39
C ARG A 37 -26.74 -15.78 -16.93
N ARG A 38 -26.81 -16.60 -15.87
CA ARG A 38 -28.09 -16.98 -15.24
C ARG A 38 -28.80 -15.75 -14.67
N CYS A 39 -28.10 -14.92 -13.90
CA CYS A 39 -28.65 -13.70 -13.34
C CYS A 39 -29.23 -12.77 -14.42
N VAL A 40 -28.48 -12.50 -15.51
CA VAL A 40 -28.94 -11.65 -16.63
C VAL A 40 -30.19 -12.22 -17.31
N ASN A 41 -30.31 -13.55 -17.43
CA ASN A 41 -31.48 -14.19 -18.04
C ASN A 41 -32.73 -14.06 -17.15
N ASP A 42 -32.57 -14.16 -15.83
CA ASP A 42 -33.68 -14.08 -14.86
C ASP A 42 -34.03 -12.64 -14.47
N TYR A 43 -33.11 -11.70 -14.71
CA TYR A 43 -33.23 -10.29 -14.36
C TYR A 43 -34.52 -9.60 -14.84
N PRO A 44 -35.03 -9.83 -16.08
CA PRO A 44 -36.27 -9.20 -16.53
C PRO A 44 -37.53 -9.69 -15.83
N MET A 45 -37.47 -10.86 -15.18
CA MET A 45 -38.62 -11.45 -14.46
C MET A 45 -38.69 -10.92 -13.04
N ASP A 46 -37.55 -10.93 -12.34
CA ASP A 46 -37.43 -10.41 -10.98
C ASP A 46 -35.97 -10.00 -10.72
N ALA A 47 -35.72 -8.69 -10.80
CA ALA A 47 -34.37 -8.14 -10.65
C ALA A 47 -33.81 -8.32 -9.23
N GLU A 48 -34.64 -8.22 -8.19
CA GLU A 48 -34.19 -8.33 -6.80
C GLU A 48 -33.83 -9.79 -6.51
N ALA A 49 -34.73 -10.73 -6.81
CA ALA A 49 -34.48 -12.15 -6.61
C ALA A 49 -33.36 -12.71 -7.50
N ALA A 50 -33.12 -12.15 -8.68
CA ALA A 50 -32.01 -12.57 -9.55
C ALA A 50 -30.64 -12.19 -8.98
N LEU A 51 -30.54 -11.03 -8.31
CA LEU A 51 -29.28 -10.56 -7.71
C LEU A 51 -29.01 -11.22 -6.37
N ASP A 52 -30.05 -11.45 -5.56
CA ASP A 52 -29.92 -12.19 -4.31
C ASP A 52 -29.41 -13.62 -4.59
N ARG A 53 -30.00 -14.31 -5.58
CA ARG A 53 -29.51 -15.61 -6.03
C ARG A 53 -28.09 -15.57 -6.56
N LEU A 54 -27.68 -14.50 -7.25
CA LEU A 54 -26.30 -14.33 -7.71
C LEU A 54 -25.31 -14.22 -6.54
N MET A 55 -25.71 -13.59 -5.44
CA MET A 55 -24.91 -13.51 -4.21
C MET A 55 -24.85 -14.85 -3.46
N GLU A 56 -25.93 -15.62 -3.49
CA GLU A 56 -25.98 -16.96 -2.90
C GLU A 56 -25.14 -17.98 -3.70
N ASP A 57 -25.22 -17.93 -5.02
CA ASP A 57 -24.43 -18.77 -5.94
C ASP A 57 -22.93 -18.50 -5.80
N GLU A 58 -22.55 -17.24 -5.56
CA GLU A 58 -21.15 -16.80 -5.49
C GLU A 58 -20.85 -16.07 -4.16
N PRO A 59 -20.60 -16.81 -3.05
CA PRO A 59 -20.39 -16.24 -1.72
C PRO A 59 -18.98 -15.62 -1.54
N PHE A 60 -18.38 -15.11 -2.61
CA PHE A 60 -17.10 -14.44 -2.56
C PHE A 60 -17.28 -12.97 -2.18
N GLU A 61 -16.91 -12.61 -0.95
CA GLU A 61 -17.17 -11.31 -0.34
C GLU A 61 -16.86 -10.09 -1.24
N PRO A 62 -15.72 -10.01 -1.96
CA PRO A 62 -15.47 -8.88 -2.88
C PRO A 62 -16.44 -8.79 -4.06
N PHE A 63 -16.98 -9.92 -4.52
CA PHE A 63 -17.99 -9.96 -5.58
C PHE A 63 -19.36 -9.60 -5.02
N THR A 64 -19.74 -10.17 -3.88
CA THR A 64 -20.99 -9.86 -3.18
C THR A 64 -21.14 -8.36 -2.91
N ARG A 65 -20.09 -7.69 -2.41
CA ARG A 65 -20.08 -6.23 -2.20
C ARG A 65 -20.33 -5.42 -3.47
N ILE A 66 -19.88 -5.92 -4.63
CA ILE A 66 -20.14 -5.29 -5.93
C ILE A 66 -21.62 -5.42 -6.29
N ILE A 67 -22.22 -6.60 -6.07
CA ILE A 67 -23.64 -6.84 -6.34
C ILE A 67 -24.54 -6.04 -5.39
N GLU A 68 -24.19 -5.92 -4.11
CA GLU A 68 -24.89 -5.05 -3.16
C GLU A 68 -24.85 -3.58 -3.61
N SER A 69 -23.67 -3.11 -4.07
CA SER A 69 -23.53 -1.77 -4.64
C SER A 69 -24.38 -1.61 -5.91
N LEU A 70 -24.50 -2.67 -6.71
CA LEU A 70 -25.33 -2.68 -7.91
C LEU A 70 -26.83 -2.56 -7.57
N ILE A 71 -27.32 -3.24 -6.53
CA ILE A 71 -28.70 -3.12 -6.03
C ILE A 71 -29.02 -1.68 -5.59
N MET A 72 -28.05 -0.99 -4.99
CA MET A 72 -28.22 0.40 -4.57
C MET A 72 -28.20 1.40 -5.74
N CYS A 73 -27.69 0.99 -6.91
CA CYS A 73 -27.50 1.84 -8.09
C CYS A 73 -28.80 2.51 -8.55
N ASP A 74 -29.92 1.78 -8.59
CA ASP A 74 -31.20 2.33 -9.04
C ASP A 74 -31.79 3.38 -8.07
N ARG A 75 -31.42 3.31 -6.78
CA ARG A 75 -31.92 4.23 -5.75
C ARG A 75 -31.11 5.52 -5.64
N VAL A 76 -29.78 5.41 -5.67
CA VAL A 76 -28.87 6.55 -5.39
C VAL A 76 -28.01 6.97 -6.57
N GLY A 77 -28.07 6.24 -7.68
CA GLY A 77 -27.24 6.40 -8.87
C GLY A 77 -25.87 5.72 -8.73
N ALA A 78 -25.32 5.28 -9.87
CA ALA A 78 -24.06 4.52 -9.94
C ALA A 78 -22.90 5.20 -9.18
N LEU A 79 -22.73 6.52 -9.34
CA LEU A 79 -21.64 7.27 -8.71
C LEU A 79 -21.66 7.18 -7.17
N ARG A 80 -22.85 7.23 -6.55
CA ARG A 80 -22.99 7.15 -5.10
C ARG A 80 -22.96 5.70 -4.62
N ALA A 81 -23.62 4.80 -5.35
CA ALA A 81 -23.74 3.40 -4.98
C ALA A 81 -22.38 2.70 -4.96
N PHE A 82 -21.53 2.96 -5.95
CA PHE A 82 -20.19 2.37 -6.06
C PHE A 82 -19.08 3.24 -5.46
N GLY A 83 -19.42 4.37 -4.82
CA GLY A 83 -18.44 5.29 -4.21
C GLY A 83 -17.61 4.64 -3.10
N GLY A 84 -18.18 3.68 -2.35
CA GLY A 84 -17.49 2.93 -1.30
C GLY A 84 -16.37 2.02 -1.82
N LEU A 85 -16.52 1.47 -3.03
CA LEU A 85 -15.47 0.65 -3.68
C LEU A 85 -14.20 1.46 -3.99
N LYS A 86 -14.29 2.79 -4.02
CA LYS A 86 -13.16 3.69 -4.28
C LYS A 86 -12.23 3.82 -3.06
N SER A 87 -12.74 3.55 -1.85
CA SER A 87 -12.01 3.71 -0.59
C SER A 87 -10.83 2.74 -0.46
N ASP A 88 -10.91 1.54 -1.05
CA ASP A 88 -9.81 0.57 -1.06
C ASP A 88 -8.60 1.07 -1.88
N ARG A 89 -8.82 1.93 -2.87
CA ARG A 89 -7.74 2.45 -3.74
C ARG A 89 -6.92 3.54 -3.07
N ILE A 90 -7.55 4.37 -2.23
CA ILE A 90 -6.85 5.44 -1.51
C ILE A 90 -5.93 4.81 -0.45
N ASN A 91 -6.42 3.85 0.32
CA ASN A 91 -5.62 3.12 1.30
C ASN A 91 -4.42 2.42 0.66
N TYR A 92 -4.59 1.76 -0.50
CA TYR A 92 -3.46 1.12 -1.19
C TYR A 92 -2.39 2.14 -1.66
N GLN A 93 -2.80 3.33 -2.08
CA GLN A 93 -1.84 4.39 -2.45
C GLN A 93 -1.12 4.96 -1.22
N GLU A 94 -1.81 5.07 -0.09
CA GLU A 94 -1.22 5.50 1.18
C GLU A 94 -0.28 4.45 1.75
N ASP A 95 -0.63 3.16 1.69
CA ASP A 95 0.24 2.05 2.09
C ASP A 95 1.54 2.04 1.27
N ARG A 96 1.46 2.27 -0.05
CA ARG A 96 2.66 2.37 -0.91
C ARG A 96 3.51 3.59 -0.61
N LYS A 97 2.91 4.71 -0.19
CA LYS A 97 3.66 5.90 0.25
C LYS A 97 4.36 5.63 1.58
N LEU A 98 3.67 5.03 2.53
CA LEU A 98 4.21 4.66 3.83
C LEU A 98 5.36 3.65 3.68
N GLU A 99 5.20 2.63 2.84
CA GLU A 99 6.25 1.64 2.54
C GLU A 99 7.48 2.32 1.92
N ASN A 100 7.28 3.28 1.00
CA ASN A 100 8.37 4.07 0.44
C ASN A 100 9.08 4.93 1.48
N GLU A 101 8.35 5.59 2.38
CA GLU A 101 8.93 6.40 3.46
C GLU A 101 9.77 5.52 4.42
N ILE A 102 9.25 4.36 4.82
CA ILE A 102 9.97 3.40 5.67
C ILE A 102 11.25 2.88 4.97
N MET A 103 11.19 2.62 3.66
CA MET A 103 12.36 2.20 2.89
C MET A 103 13.42 3.30 2.78
N VAL A 104 13.02 4.56 2.67
CA VAL A 104 13.92 5.72 2.63
C VAL A 104 14.57 5.93 4.00
N GLU A 105 13.79 5.91 5.08
CA GLU A 105 14.27 6.10 6.45
C GLU A 105 15.33 5.05 6.84
N LYS A 106 15.11 3.78 6.48
CA LYS A 106 16.08 2.70 6.71
C LYS A 106 17.41 2.92 5.98
N ARG A 107 17.39 3.55 4.80
CA ARG A 107 18.61 3.86 4.02
C ARG A 107 19.31 5.13 4.51
N GLU A 108 18.56 6.06 5.10
CA GLU A 108 19.10 7.30 5.63
C GLU A 108 20.05 7.07 6.82
N ALA A 109 19.71 6.13 7.71
CA ALA A 109 20.57 5.77 8.84
C ALA A 109 21.94 5.23 8.40
N ILE A 110 21.97 4.39 7.35
CA ILE A 110 23.20 3.80 6.80
C ILE A 110 24.04 4.90 6.11
N SER A 111 23.40 5.82 5.40
CA SER A 111 24.07 6.94 4.72
C SER A 111 24.73 7.91 5.71
N LYS A 112 24.04 8.26 6.80
CA LYS A 112 24.60 9.13 7.85
C LYS A 112 25.86 8.51 8.46
N PHE A 113 25.84 7.22 8.77
CA PHE A 113 27.03 6.55 9.32
C PHE A 113 28.21 6.54 8.33
N LEU A 114 27.96 6.26 7.05
CA LEU A 114 29.00 6.22 6.01
C LEU A 114 29.72 7.55 5.78
N VAL A 115 29.05 8.70 5.98
CA VAL A 115 29.66 10.02 5.81
C VAL A 115 30.44 10.47 7.05
N PHE A 116 29.93 10.17 8.26
CA PHE A 116 30.56 10.61 9.50
C PHE A 116 31.80 9.79 9.89
N VAL A 117 31.84 8.50 9.55
CA VAL A 117 32.98 7.62 9.87
C VAL A 117 34.32 8.11 9.30
N PRO A 118 34.48 8.39 7.99
CA PRO A 118 35.76 8.84 7.46
C PRO A 118 36.18 10.21 7.99
N LEU A 119 35.23 11.10 8.25
CA LEU A 119 35.51 12.42 8.85
C LEU A 119 36.07 12.28 10.26
N PHE A 120 35.42 11.47 11.11
CA PHE A 120 35.91 11.18 12.46
C PHE A 120 37.25 10.45 12.44
N ALA A 121 37.45 9.51 11.50
CA ALA A 121 38.70 8.77 11.37
C ALA A 121 39.89 9.69 11.08
N VAL A 122 39.73 10.68 10.20
CA VAL A 122 40.79 11.65 9.89
C VAL A 122 41.10 12.55 11.09
N VAL A 123 40.07 13.06 11.77
CA VAL A 123 40.24 13.94 12.94
C VAL A 123 40.90 13.19 14.10
N VAL A 124 40.39 12.01 14.45
CA VAL A 124 40.94 11.23 15.58
C VAL A 124 42.31 10.68 15.24
N GLY A 125 42.50 10.13 14.04
CA GLY A 125 43.76 9.53 13.63
C GLY A 125 44.91 10.52 13.51
N TYR A 126 44.65 11.72 12.96
CA TYR A 126 45.72 12.69 12.72
C TYR A 126 45.90 13.70 13.86
N LEU A 127 44.85 14.00 14.62
CA LEU A 127 44.87 15.08 15.60
C LEU A 127 44.79 14.58 17.04
N VAL A 128 44.03 13.52 17.35
CA VAL A 128 43.88 13.04 18.73
C VAL A 128 44.95 11.99 19.08
N ALA A 129 45.15 11.01 18.21
CA ALA A 129 46.10 9.93 18.43
C ALA A 129 47.55 10.39 18.70
N PRO A 130 48.15 11.32 17.93
CA PRO A 130 49.53 11.74 18.21
C PRO A 130 49.67 12.47 19.55
N PHE A 131 48.66 13.23 19.97
CA PHE A 131 48.66 13.90 21.27
C PHE A 131 48.57 12.90 22.42
N ILE A 132 47.74 11.86 22.28
CA ILE A 132 47.65 10.78 23.28
C ILE A 132 49.00 10.05 23.36
N ILE A 133 49.59 9.67 22.23
CA ILE A 133 50.89 8.97 22.20
C ILE A 133 51.98 9.82 22.86
N ALA A 134 52.04 11.13 22.55
CA ALA A 134 52.99 12.04 23.16
C ALA A 134 52.77 12.16 24.67
N ALA A 135 51.53 12.37 25.11
CA ALA A 135 51.19 12.50 26.53
C ALA A 135 51.52 11.23 27.33
N PHE A 136 51.25 10.04 26.77
CA PHE A 136 51.62 8.77 27.39
C PHE A 136 53.14 8.56 27.43
N GLY A 137 53.85 8.97 26.37
CA GLY A 137 55.31 8.96 26.32
C GLY A 137 55.94 9.82 27.41
N ASP A 138 55.48 11.07 27.54
CA ASP A 138 55.94 12.03 28.54
C ASP A 138 55.64 11.56 29.97
N PHE A 139 54.45 10.99 30.19
CA PHE A 139 54.06 10.41 31.48
C PHE A 139 54.95 9.23 31.88
N MET A 140 55.21 8.30 30.95
CA MET A 140 56.09 7.15 31.17
C MET A 140 57.53 7.59 31.46
N ALA A 141 58.03 8.60 30.75
CA ALA A 141 59.35 9.15 30.99
C ALA A 141 59.47 9.77 32.40
N GLY A 142 58.47 10.56 32.81
CA GLY A 142 58.43 11.14 34.16
C GLY A 142 58.36 10.08 35.27
N MET A 143 57.58 9.01 35.06
CA MET A 143 57.52 7.88 35.99
C MET A 143 58.85 7.12 36.10
N ALA A 144 59.58 6.96 34.99
CA ALA A 144 60.89 6.32 34.97
C ALA A 144 61.93 7.13 35.74
N GLU A 145 61.93 8.46 35.58
CA GLU A 145 62.85 9.36 36.28
C GLU A 145 62.63 9.33 37.81
N ILE A 146 61.37 9.34 38.24
CA ILE A 146 61.02 9.24 39.67
C ILE A 146 61.49 7.92 40.28
N ASN A 147 61.33 6.80 39.58
CA ASN A 147 61.78 5.48 40.05
C ASN A 147 63.31 5.34 40.13
N THR A 148 64.06 6.14 39.36
CA THR A 148 65.54 6.13 39.42
C THR A 148 66.12 6.99 40.54
N LEU A 149 65.31 7.86 41.15
CA LEU A 149 65.71 8.75 42.25
C LEU A 149 65.32 8.24 43.65
N THR A 150 64.58 7.14 43.73
CA THR A 150 64.28 6.36 44.95
C THR A 150 65.08 5.07 44.99
#